data_AF-A0A971Y8N7-F1
#
_entry.id   AF-A0A971Y8N7-F1
#
_cell.length_a   1.000
_cell.length_b   1.000
_cell.length_c   1.000
_cell.angle_alpha   90.00
_cell.angle_beta   90.00
_cell.angle_gamma   90.00
#
_symmetry.space_group_name_H-M   'P 1'
#
loop_
_entity.id
_entity.type
_entity.pdbx_description
1 polymer ?
#
loop_
_entity_poly.entity_id
_entity_poly.type
_entity_poly.pdbx_seq_one_letter_code
_entity_poly.pdbx_strand_id
1 'polypeptide(L)'
;MKTLTEELNRNRWYPTPIDRYRSYIKIDTSLENSEQLKSNIAYNLQYLEYIEKQLKELKLSSVITGMLCKTYVITGIGIVEGLFTNLLKSKGEWKSTIWESKMVFQSNPRKIEGIRTRVRTEIFEEVEEFELRMDLNSMVRQIESKKLLTIDQNHFPILKDLRRLRNKVHLQESTDKFDTDVHNFNVEEKVKMGEILYIILTHESFCNRTKDKTLYNFLIED
;
A
#
# COMPACT_ATOMS: atom_id res chain seq x y z
N MET A 1 -35.01 28.90 15.25
CA MET A 1 -34.65 27.72 16.06
C MET A 1 -33.86 26.78 15.17
N LYS A 2 -32.52 26.79 15.28
CA LYS A 2 -31.73 25.66 14.76
C LYS A 2 -32.02 24.50 15.71
N THR A 3 -32.39 23.35 15.19
CA THR A 3 -32.71 22.17 16.00
C THR A 3 -31.46 21.76 16.80
N LEU A 4 -31.61 21.35 18.07
CA LEU A 4 -30.50 20.85 18.91
C LEU A 4 -29.61 19.83 18.17
N THR A 5 -30.20 19.08 17.23
CA THR A 5 -29.53 18.13 16.35
C THR A 5 -28.47 18.75 15.44
N GLU A 6 -28.68 19.97 14.93
CA GLU A 6 -27.69 20.70 14.10
C GLU A 6 -26.53 21.24 14.95
N GLU A 7 -26.79 21.65 16.19
CA GLU A 7 -25.74 22.09 17.12
C GLU A 7 -24.91 20.91 17.64
N LEU A 8 -25.54 19.78 17.94
CA LEU A 8 -24.85 18.53 18.31
C LEU A 8 -23.94 18.00 17.20
N ASN A 9 -24.31 18.18 15.93
CA ASN A 9 -23.49 17.75 14.80
C ASN A 9 -22.29 18.67 14.52
N ARG A 10 -22.38 19.97 14.85
CA ARG A 10 -21.27 20.92 14.64
C ARG A 10 -20.04 20.64 15.50
N ASN A 11 -20.23 20.01 16.65
CA ASN A 11 -19.15 19.67 17.59
C ASN A 11 -18.66 18.23 17.47
N ARG A 12 -19.23 17.43 16.55
CA ARG A 12 -18.74 16.06 16.31
C ARG A 12 -17.53 16.12 15.42
N TRP A 13 -16.51 15.38 15.79
CA TRP A 13 -15.34 15.20 14.94
C TRP A 13 -15.76 14.59 13.60
N TYR A 14 -15.22 15.15 12.53
CA TYR A 14 -15.36 14.67 11.16
C TYR A 14 -13.95 14.61 10.57
N PRO A 15 -13.60 13.50 9.89
CA PRO A 15 -12.29 13.40 9.26
C PRO A 15 -12.16 14.44 8.15
N THR A 16 -10.94 14.67 7.68
CA THR A 16 -10.67 15.51 6.54
C THR A 16 -11.57 15.14 5.35
N PRO A 17 -12.29 16.09 4.74
CA PRO A 17 -13.16 15.82 3.59
C PRO A 17 -12.39 15.22 2.41
N ILE A 18 -12.99 14.24 1.72
CA ILE A 18 -12.38 13.55 0.58
C ILE A 18 -11.87 14.52 -0.49
N ASP A 19 -12.63 15.57 -0.80
CA ASP A 19 -12.23 16.54 -1.82
C ASP A 19 -10.97 17.30 -1.44
N ARG A 20 -10.71 17.48 -0.14
CA ARG A 20 -9.44 18.04 0.34
C ARG A 20 -8.30 17.08 -0.01
N TYR A 21 -8.40 15.78 0.31
CA TYR A 21 -7.40 14.78 -0.08
C TYR A 21 -7.18 14.72 -1.59
N ARG A 22 -8.26 14.61 -2.38
CA ARG A 22 -8.18 14.60 -3.86
C ARG A 22 -7.43 15.81 -4.39
N SER A 23 -7.62 16.97 -3.79
CA SER A 23 -6.97 18.17 -4.25
C SER A 23 -5.44 18.17 -3.96
N TYR A 24 -4.98 17.47 -2.92
CA TYR A 24 -3.57 17.41 -2.53
C TYR A 24 -2.80 16.32 -3.29
N ILE A 25 -3.45 15.19 -3.56
CA ILE A 25 -2.86 14.06 -4.28
C ILE A 25 -2.59 14.47 -5.73
N LYS A 26 -1.33 14.35 -6.14
CA LYS A 26 -0.86 14.50 -7.51
C LYS A 26 -0.81 13.13 -8.18
N ILE A 27 -1.66 12.95 -9.17
CA ILE A 27 -1.77 11.75 -10.01
C ILE A 27 -1.83 12.22 -11.45
N ASP A 28 -1.16 11.49 -12.35
CA ASP A 28 -1.29 11.74 -13.78
C ASP A 28 -2.66 11.26 -14.28
N THR A 29 -3.49 12.22 -14.69
CA THR A 29 -4.88 12.01 -15.11
C THR A 29 -4.99 11.56 -16.56
N SER A 30 -3.91 11.58 -17.35
CA SER A 30 -3.93 11.05 -18.72
C SER A 30 -3.93 9.52 -18.74
N LEU A 31 -3.59 8.88 -17.62
CA LEU A 31 -3.61 7.44 -17.48
C LEU A 31 -5.03 6.91 -17.27
N GLU A 32 -5.29 5.73 -17.83
CA GLU A 32 -6.55 5.03 -17.63
C GLU A 32 -6.78 4.75 -16.14
N ASN A 33 -8.03 4.90 -15.69
CA ASN A 33 -8.46 4.65 -14.31
C ASN A 33 -7.81 5.55 -13.22
N SER A 34 -7.15 6.64 -13.63
CA SER A 34 -6.43 7.57 -12.74
C SER A 34 -7.35 8.30 -11.74
N GLU A 35 -8.54 8.73 -12.16
CA GLU A 35 -9.51 9.39 -11.28
C GLU A 35 -10.11 8.44 -10.23
N GLN A 36 -10.35 7.18 -10.62
CA GLN A 36 -10.77 6.11 -9.71
C GLN A 36 -9.67 5.84 -8.69
N LEU A 37 -8.42 5.72 -9.14
CA LEU A 37 -7.26 5.52 -8.26
C LEU A 37 -7.12 6.68 -7.26
N LYS A 38 -7.24 7.92 -7.73
CA LYS A 38 -7.19 9.13 -6.89
C LYS A 38 -8.28 9.14 -5.83
N SER A 39 -9.49 8.75 -6.20
CA SER A 39 -10.61 8.62 -5.25
C SER A 39 -10.37 7.50 -4.24
N ASN A 40 -9.90 6.33 -4.69
CA ASN A 40 -9.59 5.22 -3.79
C ASN A 40 -8.51 5.57 -2.78
N ILE A 41 -7.46 6.28 -3.19
CA ILE A 41 -6.42 6.78 -2.28
C ILE A 41 -7.04 7.76 -1.29
N ALA A 42 -7.87 8.70 -1.73
CA ALA A 42 -8.53 9.66 -0.84
C ALA A 42 -9.46 8.99 0.19
N TYR A 43 -10.22 7.98 -0.21
CA TYR A 43 -11.07 7.19 0.71
C TYR A 43 -10.22 6.45 1.74
N ASN A 44 -9.14 5.80 1.29
CA ASN A 44 -8.23 5.08 2.18
C ASN A 44 -7.52 6.03 3.16
N LEU A 45 -7.11 7.23 2.75
CA LEU A 45 -6.52 8.22 3.65
C LEU A 45 -7.50 8.69 4.72
N GLN A 46 -8.74 8.98 4.34
CA GLN A 46 -9.78 9.34 5.30
C GLN A 46 -10.05 8.18 6.29
N TYR A 47 -9.97 6.94 5.82
CA TYR A 47 -10.11 5.78 6.68
C TYR A 47 -8.92 5.60 7.64
N LEU A 48 -7.68 5.85 7.19
CA LEU A 48 -6.51 5.86 8.08
C LEU A 48 -6.64 6.94 9.16
N GLU A 49 -7.09 8.14 8.80
CA GLU A 49 -7.36 9.22 9.76
C GLU A 49 -8.43 8.83 10.79
N TYR A 50 -9.46 8.09 10.37
CA TYR A 50 -10.44 7.52 11.29
C TYR A 50 -9.83 6.47 12.23
N ILE A 51 -8.97 5.59 11.73
CA ILE A 51 -8.27 4.61 12.58
C ILE A 51 -7.40 5.32 13.63
N GLU A 52 -6.68 6.38 13.26
CA GLU A 52 -5.91 7.20 14.22
C GLU A 52 -6.80 7.74 15.34
N LYS A 53 -7.95 8.31 14.96
CA LYS A 53 -8.92 8.84 15.92
C LYS A 53 -9.39 7.78 16.91
N GLN A 54 -9.68 6.58 16.42
CA GLN A 54 -10.10 5.46 17.28
C GLN A 54 -8.99 5.02 18.24
N LEU A 55 -7.76 4.90 17.75
CA LEU A 55 -6.60 4.51 18.56
C LEU A 55 -6.30 5.54 19.65
N LYS A 56 -6.49 6.83 19.37
CA LYS A 56 -6.18 7.93 20.29
C LYS A 56 -7.24 8.15 21.37
N GLU A 57 -8.52 7.99 21.04
CA GLU A 57 -9.60 8.40 21.94
C GLU A 57 -10.33 7.24 22.64
N LEU A 58 -10.30 6.04 22.07
CA LEU A 58 -11.05 4.91 22.60
C LEU A 58 -10.18 4.06 23.51
N LYS A 59 -10.79 3.54 24.58
CA LYS A 59 -10.20 2.45 25.34
C LYS A 59 -10.45 1.13 24.60
N LEU A 60 -9.42 0.61 23.95
CA LEU A 60 -9.48 -0.59 23.12
C LEU A 60 -8.89 -1.81 23.83
N SER A 61 -9.40 -3.00 23.50
CA SER A 61 -8.74 -4.24 23.88
C SER A 61 -7.51 -4.46 23.00
N SER A 62 -6.53 -5.23 23.48
CA SER A 62 -5.33 -5.58 22.70
C SER A 62 -5.67 -6.20 21.34
N VAL A 63 -6.75 -6.99 21.26
CA VAL A 63 -7.23 -7.60 20.02
C VAL A 63 -7.74 -6.55 19.03
N ILE A 64 -8.56 -5.60 19.48
CA ILE A 64 -9.08 -4.54 18.60
C ILE A 64 -7.94 -3.63 18.14
N THR A 65 -7.03 -3.27 19.04
CA THR A 65 -5.82 -2.50 18.69
C THR A 65 -5.02 -3.22 17.60
N GLY A 66 -4.75 -4.52 17.76
CA GLY A 66 -4.04 -5.31 16.74
C GLY A 66 -4.77 -5.33 15.40
N MET A 67 -6.10 -5.47 15.39
CA MET A 67 -6.89 -5.42 14.15
C MET A 67 -6.84 -4.05 13.46
N LEU A 68 -6.88 -2.96 14.23
CA LEU A 68 -6.75 -1.60 13.70
C LEU A 68 -5.34 -1.37 13.12
N CYS A 69 -4.28 -1.75 13.84
CA CYS A 69 -2.91 -1.67 13.33
C CYS A 69 -2.71 -2.49 12.06
N LYS A 70 -3.23 -3.73 12.02
CA LYS A 70 -3.22 -4.59 10.83
C LYS A 70 -3.88 -3.91 9.63
N THR A 71 -5.10 -3.40 9.85
CA THR A 71 -5.86 -2.72 8.80
C THR A 71 -5.12 -1.47 8.31
N TYR A 72 -4.55 -0.69 9.22
CA TYR A 72 -3.76 0.49 8.90
C TYR A 72 -2.57 0.15 7.98
N VAL A 73 -1.78 -0.87 8.33
CA VAL A 73 -0.62 -1.30 7.55
C VAL A 73 -1.03 -1.80 6.16
N ILE A 74 -2.07 -2.64 6.07
CA ILE A 74 -2.56 -3.17 4.79
C ILE A 74 -3.05 -2.04 3.88
N THR A 75 -3.87 -1.13 4.42
CA THR A 75 -4.41 0.01 3.68
C THR A 75 -3.29 0.96 3.26
N GLY A 76 -2.32 1.23 4.14
CA GLY A 76 -1.14 2.04 3.83
C GLY A 76 -0.31 1.49 2.67
N ILE A 77 -0.04 0.18 2.67
CA ILE A 77 0.67 -0.48 1.57
C ILE A 77 -0.11 -0.35 0.25
N GLY A 78 -1.43 -0.52 0.29
CA GLY A 78 -2.28 -0.36 -0.90
C GLY A 78 -2.21 1.06 -1.48
N ILE A 79 -2.15 2.09 -0.63
CA ILE A 79 -1.93 3.48 -1.08
C ILE A 79 -0.56 3.61 -1.78
N VAL A 80 0.51 3.08 -1.17
CA VAL A 80 1.86 3.12 -1.76
C VAL A 80 1.90 2.42 -3.11
N GLU A 81 1.33 1.22 -3.22
CA GLU A 81 1.24 0.47 -4.48
C GLU A 81 0.52 1.27 -5.57
N GLY A 82 -0.61 1.92 -5.22
CA GLY A 82 -1.35 2.77 -6.13
C GLY A 82 -0.54 3.97 -6.63
N LEU A 83 0.12 4.68 -5.72
CA LEU A 83 0.98 5.82 -6.06
C LEU A 83 2.16 5.42 -6.95
N PHE A 84 2.85 4.32 -6.61
CA PHE A 84 3.99 3.83 -7.39
C PHE A 84 3.56 3.34 -8.77
N THR A 85 2.39 2.71 -8.88
CA THR A 85 1.82 2.31 -10.17
C THR A 85 1.59 3.51 -11.08
N ASN A 86 0.94 4.57 -10.56
CA ASN A 86 0.70 5.77 -11.34
C ASN A 86 2.01 6.45 -11.74
N LEU A 87 2.98 6.55 -10.82
CA LEU A 87 4.29 7.15 -11.10
C LEU A 87 5.01 6.40 -12.24
N LEU A 88 5.14 5.08 -12.13
CA LEU A 88 5.86 4.28 -13.13
C LEU A 88 5.19 4.36 -14.50
N LYS A 89 3.86 4.24 -14.55
CA LYS A 89 3.10 4.39 -15.81
C LYS A 89 3.24 5.78 -16.42
N SER A 90 3.17 6.84 -15.61
CA SER A 90 3.29 8.22 -16.09
C SER A 90 4.67 8.54 -16.68
N LYS A 91 5.68 7.74 -16.31
CA LYS A 91 7.06 7.86 -16.80
C LYS A 91 7.40 6.89 -17.92
N GLY A 92 6.45 6.05 -18.37
CA GLY A 92 6.73 4.98 -19.34
C GLY A 92 7.70 3.93 -18.79
N GLU A 93 7.80 3.82 -17.47
CA GLU A 93 8.67 2.88 -16.75
C GLU A 93 7.85 1.73 -16.17
N TRP A 94 6.64 1.47 -16.66
CA TRP A 94 5.92 0.26 -16.30
C TRP A 94 6.43 -0.91 -17.12
N LYS A 95 6.60 -2.08 -16.51
CA LYS A 95 7.14 -3.25 -17.20
C LYS A 95 6.12 -3.78 -18.21
N SER A 96 6.51 -3.84 -19.48
CA SER A 96 5.77 -4.50 -20.57
C SER A 96 6.49 -5.75 -21.07
N THR A 97 5.79 -6.59 -21.82
CA THR A 97 6.36 -7.73 -22.53
C THR A 97 5.58 -8.01 -23.81
N ILE A 98 6.26 -8.66 -24.76
CA ILE A 98 5.66 -9.27 -25.97
C ILE A 98 5.55 -10.79 -25.85
N TRP A 99 6.00 -11.37 -24.74
CA TRP A 99 6.01 -12.81 -24.51
C TRP A 99 4.91 -13.22 -23.53
N GLU A 100 3.96 -14.02 -24.00
CA GLU A 100 2.89 -14.62 -23.17
C GLU A 100 3.14 -16.13 -22.99
N SER A 101 2.92 -16.63 -21.78
CA SER A 101 3.09 -18.05 -21.47
C SER A 101 1.93 -18.86 -22.05
N LYS A 102 2.22 -19.66 -23.07
CA LYS A 102 1.22 -20.49 -23.78
C LYS A 102 1.00 -21.83 -23.09
N MET A 103 2.09 -22.44 -22.62
CA MET A 103 2.03 -23.82 -22.10
C MET A 103 3.12 -24.08 -21.07
N VAL A 104 2.74 -24.70 -19.96
CA VAL A 104 3.65 -25.15 -18.92
C VAL A 104 3.61 -26.68 -18.84
N PHE A 105 4.74 -27.31 -19.09
CA PHE A 105 4.95 -28.74 -18.82
C PHE A 105 5.68 -28.89 -17.48
N GLN A 106 5.11 -29.69 -16.58
CA GLN A 106 5.77 -30.00 -15.32
C GLN A 106 5.84 -31.51 -15.13
N SER A 107 7.04 -32.03 -14.88
CA SER A 107 7.22 -33.44 -14.53
C SER A 107 6.82 -33.70 -13.08
N ASN A 108 6.40 -34.94 -12.80
CA ASN A 108 6.35 -35.41 -11.43
C ASN A 108 7.75 -35.34 -10.79
N PRO A 109 7.86 -34.98 -9.49
CA PRO A 109 9.14 -34.98 -8.80
C PRO A 109 9.76 -36.38 -8.76
N ARG A 110 11.05 -36.49 -9.08
CA ARG A 110 11.83 -37.74 -9.05
C ARG A 110 13.07 -37.53 -8.18
N LYS A 111 13.60 -38.61 -7.59
CA LYS A 111 14.89 -38.54 -6.90
C LYS A 111 16.01 -38.70 -7.93
N ILE A 112 16.87 -37.69 -8.02
CA ILE A 112 18.12 -37.72 -8.79
C ILE A 112 19.23 -37.47 -7.77
N GLU A 113 20.19 -38.39 -7.64
CA GLU A 113 21.29 -38.29 -6.66
C GLU A 113 20.80 -38.09 -5.21
N GLY A 114 19.66 -38.70 -4.86
CA GLY A 114 19.05 -38.56 -3.54
C GLY A 114 18.24 -37.28 -3.32
N ILE A 115 18.35 -36.29 -4.20
CA ILE A 115 17.63 -35.01 -4.14
C ILE A 115 16.32 -35.11 -4.91
N ARG A 116 15.22 -34.57 -4.35
CA ARG A 116 13.90 -34.57 -4.98
C ARG A 116 13.84 -33.42 -6.00
N THR A 117 13.93 -33.77 -7.28
CA THR A 117 14.05 -32.84 -8.41
C THR A 117 12.82 -32.94 -9.32
N ARG A 118 12.39 -31.82 -9.92
CA ARG A 118 11.34 -31.80 -10.96
C ARG A 118 11.79 -30.92 -12.12
N VAL A 119 11.36 -31.26 -13.33
CA VAL A 119 11.57 -30.45 -14.53
C VAL A 119 10.31 -29.63 -14.79
N ARG A 120 10.49 -28.34 -15.08
CA ARG A 120 9.43 -27.43 -15.54
C ARG A 120 9.91 -26.77 -16.84
N THR A 121 9.14 -26.92 -17.90
CA THR A 121 9.36 -26.27 -19.19
C THR A 121 8.19 -25.35 -19.44
N GLU A 122 8.47 -24.11 -19.83
CA GLU A 122 7.45 -23.10 -20.12
C GLU A 122 7.69 -22.60 -21.55
N ILE A 123 6.65 -22.69 -22.37
CA ILE A 123 6.66 -22.25 -23.76
C ILE A 123 5.96 -20.90 -23.83
N PHE A 124 6.65 -19.94 -24.43
CA PHE A 124 6.13 -18.59 -24.67
C PHE A 124 5.76 -18.43 -26.14
N GLU A 125 4.73 -17.66 -26.40
CA GLU A 125 4.41 -17.14 -27.73
C GLU A 125 4.56 -15.63 -27.78
N GLU A 126 4.91 -15.11 -28.95
CA GLU A 126 5.00 -13.68 -29.21
C GLU A 126 3.59 -13.13 -29.45
N VAL A 127 3.21 -12.10 -28.71
CA VAL A 127 1.91 -11.41 -28.73
C VAL A 127 2.11 -9.90 -28.82
N GLU A 128 1.02 -9.15 -29.00
CA GLU A 128 1.03 -7.70 -28.91
C GLU A 128 1.54 -7.23 -27.53
N GLU A 129 2.26 -6.11 -27.49
CA GLU A 129 2.85 -5.60 -26.25
C GLU A 129 1.77 -5.32 -25.20
N PHE A 130 1.93 -5.91 -24.02
CA PHE A 130 1.02 -5.72 -22.90
C PHE A 130 1.76 -5.46 -21.58
N GLU A 131 1.08 -4.78 -20.67
CA GLU A 131 1.60 -4.45 -19.35
C GLU A 131 1.64 -5.67 -18.43
N LEU A 132 2.80 -5.98 -17.86
CA LEU A 132 2.94 -7.00 -16.83
C LEU A 132 2.47 -6.47 -15.48
N ARG A 133 1.87 -7.34 -14.67
CA ARG A 133 1.66 -7.05 -13.25
C ARG A 133 3.00 -6.97 -12.53
N MET A 134 3.30 -5.81 -11.94
CA MET A 134 4.45 -5.64 -11.06
C MET A 134 4.06 -5.83 -9.60
N ASP A 135 4.90 -6.54 -8.84
CA ASP A 135 4.82 -6.53 -7.38
C ASP A 135 5.55 -5.31 -6.79
N LEU A 136 5.26 -4.95 -5.54
CA LEU A 136 5.85 -3.77 -4.90
C LEU A 136 7.39 -3.77 -4.85
N ASN A 137 8.07 -4.92 -4.73
CA ASN A 137 9.54 -4.92 -4.79
C ASN A 137 10.03 -4.59 -6.18
N SER A 138 9.37 -5.12 -7.21
CA SER A 138 9.70 -4.79 -8.60
C SER A 138 9.48 -3.30 -8.86
N MET A 139 8.40 -2.71 -8.31
CA MET A 139 8.15 -1.26 -8.39
C MET A 139 9.24 -0.45 -7.68
N VAL A 140 9.59 -0.81 -6.45
CA VAL A 140 10.65 -0.15 -5.67
C VAL A 140 11.99 -0.19 -6.42
N ARG A 141 12.42 -1.37 -6.90
CA ARG A 141 13.66 -1.51 -7.66
C ARG A 141 13.67 -0.65 -8.93
N GLN A 142 12.54 -0.55 -9.61
CA GLN A 142 12.44 0.26 -10.82
C GLN A 142 12.52 1.76 -10.50
N ILE A 143 11.80 2.20 -9.46
CA ILE A 143 11.86 3.58 -8.96
C ILE A 143 13.28 3.96 -8.52
N GLU A 144 13.97 3.10 -7.78
CA GLU A 144 15.35 3.31 -7.32
C GLU A 144 16.32 3.39 -8.50
N SER A 145 16.30 2.39 -9.39
CA SER A 145 17.22 2.30 -10.53
C SER A 145 17.08 3.49 -11.49
N LYS A 146 15.84 3.97 -11.69
CA LYS A 146 15.51 5.11 -12.54
C LYS A 146 15.53 6.45 -11.78
N LYS A 147 15.85 6.44 -10.48
CA LYS A 147 15.89 7.63 -9.60
C LYS A 147 14.61 8.47 -9.68
N LEU A 148 13.45 7.82 -9.76
CA LEU A 148 12.15 8.50 -9.90
C LEU A 148 11.66 9.14 -8.59
N LEU A 149 12.21 8.69 -7.46
CA LEU A 149 11.95 9.25 -6.14
C LEU A 149 13.27 9.41 -5.38
N THR A 150 13.48 10.59 -4.81
CA THR A 150 14.53 10.84 -3.83
C THR A 150 13.99 10.57 -2.44
N ILE A 151 13.84 9.29 -2.11
CA ILE A 151 13.55 8.81 -0.74
C ILE A 151 14.86 8.23 -0.18
N ASP A 152 15.13 8.48 1.10
CA ASP A 152 16.30 7.91 1.78
C ASP A 152 16.24 6.36 1.72
N GLN A 153 17.38 5.74 1.36
CA GLN A 153 17.57 4.31 1.20
C GLN A 153 17.11 3.49 2.42
N ASN A 154 17.09 4.08 3.60
CA ASN A 154 16.68 3.43 4.85
C ASN A 154 15.18 3.10 4.92
N HIS A 155 14.32 3.72 4.09
CA HIS A 155 12.87 3.50 4.11
C HIS A 155 12.41 2.31 3.25
N PHE A 156 13.23 1.91 2.27
CA PHE A 156 12.90 0.76 1.40
C PHE A 156 12.95 -0.60 2.11
N PRO A 157 13.90 -0.87 3.03
CA PRO A 157 13.83 -2.04 3.92
C PRO A 157 12.54 -2.10 4.73
N ILE A 158 12.08 -0.97 5.27
CA ILE A 158 10.84 -0.89 6.06
C ILE A 158 9.62 -1.22 5.20
N LEU A 159 9.54 -0.68 3.97
CA LEU A 159 8.51 -1.04 2.99
C LEU A 159 8.47 -2.54 2.69
N LYS A 160 9.65 -3.17 2.57
CA LYS A 160 9.76 -4.62 2.33
C LYS A 160 9.21 -5.43 3.50
N ASP A 161 9.49 -5.00 4.73
CA ASP A 161 9.01 -5.67 5.95
C ASP A 161 7.49 -5.51 6.13
N LEU A 162 6.96 -4.31 5.95
CA LEU A 162 5.51 -4.03 6.00
C LEU A 162 4.76 -4.84 4.94
N ARG A 163 5.29 -4.93 3.72
CA ARG A 163 4.73 -5.78 2.67
C ARG A 163 4.69 -7.26 3.05
N ARG A 164 5.75 -7.77 3.69
CA ARG A 164 5.77 -9.16 4.18
C ARG A 164 4.66 -9.37 5.21
N LEU A 165 4.44 -8.41 6.10
CA LEU A 165 3.33 -8.45 7.06
C LEU A 165 1.97 -8.48 6.36
N ARG A 166 1.74 -7.64 5.35
CA ARG A 166 0.52 -7.69 4.53
C ARG A 166 0.29 -9.06 3.86
N ASN A 167 1.35 -9.74 3.44
CA ASN A 167 1.21 -11.06 2.82
C ASN A 167 0.89 -12.17 3.83
N LYS A 168 1.18 -11.97 5.13
CA LYS A 168 0.82 -12.92 6.21
C LYS A 168 -0.65 -12.86 6.65
N VAL A 169 -1.45 -11.98 6.05
CA VAL A 169 -2.86 -11.74 6.39
C VAL A 169 -3.77 -12.94 6.04
N HIS A 170 -3.27 -13.92 5.30
CA HIS A 170 -3.99 -15.15 4.97
C HIS A 170 -4.13 -16.04 6.22
N LEU A 171 -5.34 -16.10 6.79
CA LEU A 171 -5.72 -16.86 7.98
C LEU A 171 -5.35 -18.36 7.97
N GLN A 172 -4.91 -18.91 6.84
CA GLN A 172 -4.62 -20.33 6.63
C GLN A 172 -3.11 -20.68 6.66
N GLU A 173 -2.21 -19.69 6.77
CA GLU A 173 -0.75 -19.91 6.77
C GLU A 173 -0.10 -19.85 8.17
N SER A 174 -0.84 -20.15 9.24
CA SER A 174 -0.26 -20.25 10.58
C SER A 174 0.52 -21.56 10.73
N THR A 175 1.84 -21.51 10.50
CA THR A 175 2.73 -22.65 10.72
C THR A 175 3.08 -22.88 12.19
N ASP A 176 2.77 -21.94 13.09
CA ASP A 176 3.10 -22.01 14.52
C ASP A 176 1.91 -21.69 15.44
N LYS A 177 1.81 -22.40 16.56
CA LYS A 177 0.70 -22.30 17.54
C LYS A 177 0.57 -20.93 18.25
N PHE A 178 1.54 -20.04 18.06
CA PHE A 178 1.58 -18.68 18.61
C PHE A 178 1.50 -17.58 17.53
N ASP A 179 1.35 -17.96 16.26
CA ASP A 179 1.33 -17.04 15.12
C ASP A 179 -0.08 -16.45 14.91
N THR A 180 -0.61 -15.78 15.94
CA THR A 180 -1.83 -15.00 15.77
C THR A 180 -1.49 -13.61 15.23
N ASP A 181 -2.31 -13.09 14.32
CA ASP A 181 -2.16 -11.74 13.75
C ASP A 181 -1.97 -10.65 14.82
N VAL A 182 -2.49 -10.87 16.04
CA VAL A 182 -2.39 -9.98 17.20
C VAL A 182 -0.94 -9.80 17.69
N HIS A 183 -0.04 -10.75 17.42
CA HIS A 183 1.38 -10.64 17.78
C HIS A 183 2.25 -10.03 16.68
N ASN A 184 1.83 -10.10 15.42
CA ASN A 184 2.60 -9.61 14.27
C ASN A 184 2.28 -8.15 13.91
N PHE A 185 1.12 -7.64 14.29
CA PHE A 185 0.71 -6.25 14.06
C PHE A 185 0.51 -5.54 15.39
N ASN A 186 1.47 -4.69 15.75
CA ASN A 186 1.42 -3.86 16.93
C ASN A 186 1.53 -2.37 16.55
N VAL A 187 1.66 -1.50 17.54
CA VAL A 187 1.70 -0.05 17.33
C VAL A 187 2.96 0.37 16.57
N GLU A 188 4.08 -0.36 16.72
CA GLU A 188 5.35 -0.09 16.06
C GLU A 188 5.23 -0.20 14.52
N GLU A 189 4.60 -1.25 14.00
CA GLU A 189 4.42 -1.39 12.54
C GLU A 189 3.48 -0.33 11.98
N LYS A 190 2.45 0.05 12.75
CA LYS A 190 1.55 1.16 12.39
C LYS A 190 2.33 2.47 12.30
N VAL A 191 3.16 2.80 13.30
CA VAL A 191 3.99 4.01 13.32
C VAL A 191 4.92 4.04 12.11
N LYS A 192 5.64 2.94 11.84
CA LYS A 192 6.50 2.80 10.65
C LYS A 192 5.75 3.02 9.33
N MET A 193 4.52 2.52 9.22
CA MET A 193 3.68 2.74 8.04
C MET A 193 3.27 4.22 7.92
N GLY A 194 2.89 4.86 9.04
CA GLY A 194 2.56 6.28 9.09
C GLY A 194 3.71 7.16 8.60
N GLU A 195 4.93 6.91 9.09
CA GLU A 195 6.15 7.61 8.68
C GLU A 195 6.41 7.49 7.18
N ILE A 196 6.33 6.26 6.63
CA ILE A 196 6.49 6.01 5.18
C ILE A 196 5.44 6.76 4.38
N LEU A 197 4.17 6.69 4.78
CA LEU A 197 3.09 7.37 4.09
C LEU A 197 3.31 8.88 4.12
N TYR A 198 3.70 9.44 5.26
CA TYR A 198 3.99 10.86 5.39
C TYR A 198 5.11 11.30 4.44
N ILE A 199 6.23 10.56 4.39
CA ILE A 199 7.35 10.86 3.50
C ILE A 199 6.91 10.82 2.03
N ILE A 200 6.18 9.78 1.62
CA ILE A 200 5.71 9.60 0.24
C ILE A 200 4.69 10.68 -0.11
N LEU A 201 3.66 10.89 0.71
CA LEU A 201 2.55 11.81 0.44
C LEU A 201 2.95 13.29 0.55
N THR A 202 4.07 13.61 1.17
CA THR A 202 4.63 14.97 1.19
C THR A 202 5.72 15.20 0.13
N HIS A 203 6.10 14.15 -0.60
CA HIS A 203 7.03 14.24 -1.73
C HIS A 203 6.40 14.96 -2.93
N GLU A 204 7.19 15.70 -3.69
CA GLU A 204 6.73 16.52 -4.82
C GLU A 204 6.11 15.73 -5.99
N SER A 205 6.44 14.44 -6.05
CA SER A 205 5.92 13.52 -7.05
C SER A 205 4.45 13.19 -6.80
N PHE A 206 4.01 13.24 -5.53
CA PHE A 206 2.69 12.79 -5.10
C PHE A 206 1.87 13.88 -4.41
N CYS A 207 2.49 15.00 -4.06
CA CYS A 207 1.85 16.14 -3.43
C CYS A 207 1.93 17.38 -4.32
N ASN A 208 0.81 18.08 -4.46
CA ASN A 208 0.81 19.40 -5.06
C ASN A 208 1.52 20.39 -4.12
N ARG A 209 2.77 20.76 -4.45
CA ARG A 209 3.67 21.65 -3.68
C ARG A 209 3.06 22.97 -3.21
N THR A 210 1.98 23.42 -3.85
CA THR A 210 1.26 24.65 -3.48
C THR A 210 0.34 24.47 -2.26
N LYS A 211 0.32 23.30 -1.63
CA LYS A 211 -0.64 22.95 -0.58
C LYS A 211 0.05 22.55 0.72
N ASP A 212 -0.63 22.81 1.83
CA ASP A 212 -0.10 22.72 3.19
C ASP A 212 0.19 21.27 3.64
N LYS A 213 1.47 20.93 3.84
CA LYS A 213 1.91 19.58 4.25
C LYS A 213 1.28 19.10 5.56
N THR A 214 0.72 20.00 6.37
CA THR A 214 0.00 19.67 7.62
C THR A 214 -1.17 18.71 7.42
N LEU A 215 -1.71 18.61 6.20
CA LEU A 215 -2.80 17.67 5.89
C LEU A 215 -2.50 16.23 6.31
N TYR A 216 -1.24 15.83 6.24
CA TYR A 216 -0.80 14.46 6.50
C TYR A 216 -0.21 14.28 7.90
N ASN A 217 -0.25 15.30 8.77
CA ASN A 217 0.33 15.21 10.11
C ASN A 217 -0.28 14.11 10.97
N PHE A 218 -1.56 13.78 10.76
CA PHE A 218 -2.22 12.68 11.47
C PHE A 218 -1.47 11.33 11.34
N LEU A 219 -0.62 11.16 10.31
CA LEU A 219 0.19 9.95 10.11
C LEU A 219 1.40 9.84 11.06
N ILE A 220 1.84 10.96 11.64
CA ILE A 220 3.04 11.07 12.49
C ILE A 220 2.74 11.65 13.87
N GLU A 221 1.48 11.96 14.16
CA GLU A 221 1.04 12.45 15.45
C GLU A 221 0.86 11.28 16.43
N ASP A 222 1.46 11.41 17.62
CA ASP A 222 1.24 10.51 18.77
C ASP A 222 -0.14 10.72 19.43
#